data_AF-A0A496WCB5-F1
#
_entry.id   AF-A0A496WCB5-F1
#
_cell.length_a   1.000
_cell.length_b   1.000
_cell.length_c   1.000
_cell.angle_alpha   90.00
_cell.angle_beta   90.00
_cell.angle_gamma   90.00
#
_symmetry.space_group_name_H-M   'P 1'
#
loop_
_entity.id
_entity.type
_entity.pdbx_description
1 polymer ?
#
loop_
_entity_poly.entity_id
_entity_poly.type
_entity_poly.pdbx_seq_one_letter_code
_entity_poly.pdbx_strand_id
1 'polypeptide(L)'
;MNDLTREFNQDQRFIAFPGYEWSGNTGLGGDRNVLYLEEGQPIHRSSHALVDDLSDIDSDASSARDLFSRLQDRDCVVFAHIGGRYADVKIAHDERLETSVEVHSAWGSFEWLIEDALEKGYRVGIVSNSDGHKGRPGASHPGATKFGSYGGLTCMLATELTREALAHSIRKRHHYGTTGCRMILDVNVFFDHDAVLFETDPNLGETTSTSTGSAMMGDILSSSDDQLRLHIKATGSAPIERIDIRNGLQTLETIRPYYEIELGRRICVVWEGSEYRGRGRETIWDGNATLTDNSFEHVEAINRYNIDRKFELTGPGKLEWSALTTGGHGGFYASLADRESGILNIDTELVKAEIAISDIGYEDTVFEAGGLGRRIRVFRLPDENTHRSVEIERQVSLVDDRDNAIYVRIIQQDGHVIWSSPVYVLRENA
;
A
#
# COMPACT_ATOMS: atom_id res chain seq x y z
N MET A 1 -23.03 19.64 -2.38
CA MET A 1 -22.48 18.29 -2.12
C MET A 1 -23.60 17.28 -1.94
N ASN A 2 -24.39 17.37 -0.87
CA ASN A 2 -25.51 16.46 -0.58
C ASN A 2 -26.44 16.17 -1.78
N ASP A 3 -26.91 17.20 -2.47
CA ASP A 3 -27.82 17.01 -3.62
C ASP A 3 -27.18 16.19 -4.76
N LEU A 4 -25.93 16.51 -5.11
CA LEU A 4 -25.19 15.79 -6.16
C LEU A 4 -24.88 14.35 -5.74
N THR A 5 -24.44 14.16 -4.50
CA THR A 5 -24.18 12.85 -3.94
C THR A 5 -25.43 11.96 -4.00
N ARG A 6 -26.60 12.51 -3.66
CA ARG A 6 -27.89 11.81 -3.78
C ARG A 6 -28.25 11.52 -5.25
N GLU A 7 -28.11 12.50 -6.14
CA GLU A 7 -28.44 12.39 -7.55
C GLU A 7 -27.63 11.29 -8.26
N PHE A 8 -26.32 11.24 -7.99
CA PHE A 8 -25.42 10.32 -8.67
C PHE A 8 -25.34 8.94 -8.01
N ASN A 9 -25.70 8.80 -6.72
CA ASN A 9 -25.69 7.50 -6.06
C ASN A 9 -26.75 6.56 -6.63
N GLN A 10 -26.28 5.48 -7.25
CA GLN A 10 -27.11 4.48 -7.91
C GLN A 10 -26.55 3.09 -7.60
N ASP A 11 -27.27 2.36 -6.77
CA ASP A 11 -26.93 1.00 -6.39
C ASP A 11 -26.67 0.13 -7.62
N GLN A 12 -25.72 -0.79 -7.49
CA GLN A 12 -25.26 -1.69 -8.55
C GLN A 12 -24.64 -0.99 -9.77
N ARG A 13 -24.43 0.34 -9.73
CA ARG A 13 -23.84 1.10 -10.84
C ARG A 13 -22.73 2.05 -10.42
N PHE A 14 -23.01 2.95 -9.49
CA PHE A 14 -22.09 3.98 -9.04
C PHE A 14 -22.47 4.45 -7.65
N ILE A 15 -21.59 4.20 -6.68
CA ILE A 15 -21.82 4.60 -5.29
C ILE A 15 -21.05 5.89 -5.02
N ALA A 16 -21.77 6.87 -4.48
CA ALA A 16 -21.21 8.15 -4.06
C ALA A 16 -21.48 8.34 -2.57
N PHE A 17 -20.44 8.46 -1.74
CA PHE A 17 -20.58 8.79 -0.33
C PHE A 17 -20.56 10.31 -0.13
N PRO A 18 -21.43 10.89 0.72
CA PRO A 18 -21.23 12.23 1.23
C PRO A 18 -20.06 12.20 2.21
N GLY A 19 -19.04 13.03 2.00
CA GLY A 19 -17.83 12.96 2.81
C GLY A 19 -16.89 14.13 2.58
N TYR A 20 -15.87 14.22 3.41
CA TYR A 20 -14.86 15.27 3.37
C TYR A 20 -13.53 14.76 3.94
N GLU A 21 -12.45 15.40 3.52
CA GLU A 21 -11.15 15.28 4.17
C GLU A 21 -11.11 16.30 5.33
N TRP A 22 -10.98 15.82 6.56
CA TRP A 22 -10.65 16.64 7.72
C TRP A 22 -9.13 16.82 7.78
N SER A 23 -8.64 18.04 7.53
CA SER A 23 -7.21 18.30 7.45
C SER A 23 -6.66 19.03 8.68
N GLY A 24 -6.41 18.30 9.76
CA GLY A 24 -5.80 18.82 10.99
C GLY A 24 -4.28 18.82 10.97
N ASN A 25 -3.65 19.63 11.83
CA ASN A 25 -2.18 19.57 12.00
C ASN A 25 -1.73 18.16 12.44
N THR A 26 -0.60 17.67 11.93
CA THR A 26 -0.06 16.34 12.29
C THR A 26 0.08 16.16 13.80
N GLY A 27 0.56 17.18 14.52
CA GLY A 27 0.64 17.15 16.00
C GLY A 27 -0.71 17.13 16.73
N LEU A 28 -1.82 17.28 15.99
CA LEU A 28 -3.21 17.18 16.46
C LEU A 28 -3.91 15.95 15.87
N GLY A 29 -3.18 15.04 15.21
CA GLY A 29 -3.68 13.78 14.65
C GLY A 29 -3.58 13.67 13.13
N GLY A 30 -3.45 14.77 12.39
CA GLY A 30 -3.27 14.77 10.93
C GLY A 30 -4.51 14.42 10.11
N ASP A 31 -4.37 14.37 8.79
CA ASP A 31 -5.50 14.30 7.86
C ASP A 31 -6.35 13.00 8.03
N ARG A 32 -7.67 13.10 7.84
CA ARG A 32 -8.65 11.97 7.91
C ARG A 32 -9.68 12.09 6.81
N ASN A 33 -10.04 10.99 6.16
CA ASN A 33 -11.21 10.96 5.29
C ASN A 33 -12.42 10.48 6.08
N VAL A 34 -13.50 11.25 6.05
CA VAL A 34 -14.78 10.93 6.69
C VAL A 34 -15.81 10.69 5.60
N LEU A 35 -16.41 9.50 5.57
CA LEU A 35 -17.49 9.14 4.66
C LEU A 35 -18.75 8.81 5.48
N TYR A 36 -19.81 9.57 5.29
CA TYR A 36 -21.12 9.30 5.86
C TYR A 36 -21.93 8.37 4.99
N LEU A 37 -22.82 7.56 5.57
CA LEU A 37 -23.74 6.73 4.80
C LEU A 37 -24.94 7.53 4.27
N GLU A 38 -25.33 8.58 4.97
CA GLU A 38 -26.46 9.43 4.64
C GLU A 38 -26.04 10.88 4.35
N GLU A 39 -26.75 11.55 3.44
CA GLU A 39 -26.56 12.98 3.20
C GLU A 39 -27.11 13.84 4.36
N GLY A 40 -26.67 15.10 4.42
CA GLY A 40 -27.17 16.06 5.42
C GLY A 40 -26.46 15.99 6.77
N GLN A 41 -25.46 15.12 6.90
CA GLN A 41 -24.57 15.08 8.06
C GLN A 41 -23.65 16.32 8.11
N PRO A 42 -23.23 16.75 9.31
CA PRO A 42 -22.40 17.95 9.49
C PRO A 42 -20.99 17.76 8.92
N ILE A 43 -20.35 18.86 8.53
CA ILE A 43 -18.90 18.90 8.28
C ILE A 43 -18.25 19.56 9.48
N HIS A 44 -17.46 18.81 10.24
CA HIS A 44 -16.64 19.36 11.32
C HIS A 44 -15.33 19.85 10.70
N ARG A 45 -15.04 21.15 10.76
CA ARG A 45 -13.79 21.69 10.21
C ARG A 45 -12.66 21.49 11.21
N SER A 46 -11.42 21.41 10.70
CA SER A 46 -10.23 21.43 11.56
C SER A 46 -9.92 22.84 12.09
N SER A 47 -10.34 23.87 11.36
CA SER A 47 -10.31 25.27 11.75
C SER A 47 -11.06 26.15 10.74
N HIS A 48 -11.38 27.37 11.16
CA HIS A 48 -11.85 28.47 10.29
C HIS A 48 -10.73 29.34 9.70
N ALA A 49 -9.47 28.88 9.67
CA ALA A 49 -8.32 29.73 9.31
C ALA A 49 -8.38 30.38 7.91
N LEU A 50 -9.23 29.87 7.01
CA LEU A 50 -9.46 30.38 5.65
C LEU A 50 -10.96 30.56 5.34
N VAL A 51 -11.79 30.71 6.38
CA VAL A 51 -13.26 30.81 6.25
C VAL A 51 -13.72 32.08 6.94
N ASP A 52 -14.38 32.97 6.18
CA ASP A 52 -14.86 34.26 6.71
C ASP A 52 -16.11 34.11 7.60
N ASP A 53 -16.94 33.11 7.33
CA ASP A 53 -18.13 32.79 8.11
C ASP A 53 -17.73 32.00 9.36
N LEU A 54 -17.97 32.56 10.55
CA LEU A 54 -17.67 31.95 11.84
C LEU A 54 -18.93 31.48 12.58
N SER A 55 -20.08 31.44 11.90
CA SER A 55 -21.37 31.12 12.53
C SER A 55 -21.45 29.69 13.10
N ASP A 56 -20.64 28.77 12.59
CA ASP A 56 -20.54 27.37 13.03
C ASP A 56 -19.19 27.02 13.67
N ILE A 57 -18.42 28.01 14.15
CA ILE A 57 -17.08 27.79 14.76
C ILE A 57 -17.11 26.82 15.95
N ASP A 58 -18.20 26.78 16.72
CA ASP A 58 -18.35 25.86 17.86
C ASP A 58 -18.46 24.38 17.41
N SER A 59 -18.75 24.14 16.12
CA SER A 59 -18.78 22.81 15.51
C SER A 59 -17.40 22.29 15.07
N ASP A 60 -16.36 23.13 15.14
CA ASP A 60 -15.00 22.76 14.73
C ASP A 60 -14.40 21.66 15.60
N ALA A 61 -13.86 20.64 14.95
CA ALA A 61 -13.04 19.63 15.56
C ALA A 61 -11.57 20.04 15.47
N SER A 62 -11.01 20.58 16.55
CA SER A 62 -9.63 21.14 16.53
C SER A 62 -8.52 20.08 16.58
N SER A 63 -8.86 18.82 16.90
CA SER A 63 -7.94 17.67 16.88
C SER A 63 -8.67 16.42 16.38
N ALA A 64 -7.92 15.39 15.97
CA ALA A 64 -8.53 14.15 15.51
C ALA A 64 -9.32 13.44 16.63
N ARG A 65 -8.90 13.56 17.90
CA ARG A 65 -9.68 13.05 19.04
C ARG A 65 -11.03 13.76 19.18
N ASP A 66 -11.01 15.07 18.98
CA ASP A 66 -12.20 15.91 19.01
C ASP A 66 -13.13 15.60 17.81
N LEU A 67 -12.54 15.32 16.64
CA LEU A 67 -13.26 14.82 15.47
C LEU A 67 -13.96 13.48 15.80
N PHE A 68 -13.21 12.49 16.30
CA PHE A 68 -13.78 11.20 16.66
C PHE A 68 -14.91 11.34 17.68
N SER A 69 -14.73 12.15 18.72
CA SER A 69 -15.78 12.43 19.72
C SER A 69 -17.05 12.99 19.10
N ARG A 70 -16.97 13.87 18.10
CA ARG A 70 -18.16 14.42 17.42
C ARG A 70 -18.82 13.44 16.45
N LEU A 71 -18.09 12.43 15.99
CA LEU A 71 -18.56 11.41 15.05
C LEU A 71 -19.13 10.15 15.71
N GLN A 72 -18.98 9.96 17.04
CA GLN A 72 -19.32 8.68 17.71
C GLN A 72 -20.75 8.18 17.46
N ASP A 73 -21.73 9.10 17.38
CA ASP A 73 -23.14 8.75 17.16
C ASP A 73 -23.55 8.84 15.68
N ARG A 74 -22.59 8.86 14.76
CA ARG A 74 -22.83 9.04 13.33
C ARG A 74 -22.52 7.77 12.57
N ASP A 75 -23.41 7.42 11.66
CA ASP A 75 -23.19 6.33 10.72
C ASP A 75 -22.18 6.77 9.65
N CYS A 76 -20.91 6.52 9.95
CA CYS A 76 -19.80 6.87 9.09
C CYS A 76 -18.69 5.81 9.14
N VAL A 77 -17.75 5.95 8.23
CA VAL A 77 -16.45 5.28 8.25
C VAL A 77 -15.37 6.32 8.09
N VAL A 78 -14.25 6.11 8.79
CA VAL A 78 -13.08 6.99 8.77
C VAL A 78 -11.86 6.17 8.38
N PHE A 79 -10.92 6.80 7.68
CA PHE A 79 -9.60 6.21 7.48
C PHE A 79 -8.49 7.27 7.56
N ALA A 80 -7.35 6.83 8.08
CA ALA A 80 -6.16 7.65 8.19
C ALA A 80 -5.67 8.02 6.80
N HIS A 81 -5.46 9.31 6.54
CA HIS A 81 -5.07 9.83 5.24
C HIS A 81 -3.69 10.50 5.30
N ILE A 82 -2.93 10.40 4.21
CA ILE A 82 -1.65 11.11 4.08
C ILE A 82 -1.78 12.12 2.94
N GLY A 83 -2.24 13.30 3.33
CA GLY A 83 -2.36 14.45 2.44
C GLY A 83 -1.16 15.38 2.57
N GLY A 84 -1.47 16.68 2.64
CA GLY A 84 -0.49 17.72 2.96
C GLY A 84 0.09 17.56 4.37
N ARG A 85 -0.64 16.89 5.27
CA ARG A 85 -0.22 16.55 6.63
C ARG A 85 -0.53 15.08 6.87
N TYR A 86 0.45 14.31 7.30
CA TYR A 86 0.18 12.89 7.51
C TYR A 86 -0.65 12.68 8.77
N ALA A 87 -1.57 11.72 8.69
CA ALA A 87 -2.21 11.09 9.83
C ALA A 87 -1.19 10.50 10.80
N ASP A 88 -1.14 11.00 12.02
CA ASP A 88 -0.36 10.39 13.10
C ASP A 88 -1.29 9.52 13.97
N VAL A 89 -1.41 8.26 13.58
CA VAL A 89 -2.26 7.27 14.28
C VAL A 89 -1.76 6.98 15.70
N LYS A 90 -0.48 7.25 16.00
CA LYS A 90 0.07 7.10 17.36
C LYS A 90 -0.39 8.20 18.29
N ILE A 91 -0.80 9.36 17.75
CA ILE A 91 -1.40 10.46 18.51
C ILE A 91 -2.90 10.25 18.68
N ALA A 92 -3.62 9.92 17.60
CA ALA A 92 -5.07 9.77 17.64
C ALA A 92 -5.54 8.67 16.70
N HIS A 93 -6.32 7.75 17.25
CA HIS A 93 -6.97 6.65 16.58
C HIS A 93 -8.26 6.31 17.35
N ASP A 94 -9.35 6.00 16.66
CA ASP A 94 -10.56 5.45 17.25
C ASP A 94 -10.97 4.20 16.46
N GLU A 95 -10.71 3.02 17.02
CA GLU A 95 -10.91 1.72 16.37
C GLU A 95 -12.37 1.47 15.94
N ARG A 96 -13.35 2.19 16.52
CA ARG A 96 -14.77 2.08 16.13
C ARG A 96 -15.06 2.73 14.79
N LEU A 97 -14.37 3.83 14.50
CA LEU A 97 -14.61 4.68 13.32
C LEU A 97 -13.52 4.51 12.26
N GLU A 98 -12.27 4.48 12.70
CA GLU A 98 -11.07 4.40 11.89
C GLU A 98 -10.60 2.96 11.77
N THR A 99 -11.16 2.21 10.82
CA THR A 99 -10.81 0.79 10.64
C THR A 99 -9.73 0.58 9.58
N SER A 100 -9.20 1.62 8.95
CA SER A 100 -8.24 1.49 7.85
C SER A 100 -7.24 2.64 7.78
N VAL A 101 -6.07 2.34 7.24
CA VAL A 101 -5.00 3.32 7.00
C VAL A 101 -4.62 3.38 5.52
N GLU A 102 -4.40 4.59 5.01
CA GLU A 102 -3.98 4.80 3.63
C GLU A 102 -2.49 4.58 3.45
N VAL A 103 -2.11 3.56 2.69
CA VAL A 103 -0.69 3.26 2.40
C VAL A 103 -0.23 3.83 1.06
N HIS A 104 -1.15 4.30 0.20
CA HIS A 104 -0.77 4.84 -1.09
C HIS A 104 -1.78 5.85 -1.65
N SER A 105 -1.25 6.93 -2.23
CA SER A 105 -2.00 7.90 -3.02
C SER A 105 -1.11 8.64 -4.01
N ALA A 106 -1.64 9.64 -4.71
CA ALA A 106 -0.83 10.48 -5.61
C ALA A 106 0.33 11.21 -4.88
N TRP A 107 0.29 11.30 -3.54
CA TRP A 107 1.40 11.78 -2.73
C TRP A 107 2.57 10.81 -2.67
N GLY A 108 2.36 9.51 -2.85
CA GLY A 108 3.39 8.49 -2.67
C GLY A 108 2.91 7.19 -2.03
N SER A 109 3.86 6.39 -1.56
CA SER A 109 3.63 5.16 -0.78
C SER A 109 4.15 5.32 0.65
N PHE A 110 3.40 4.83 1.62
CA PHE A 110 3.56 5.13 3.04
C PHE A 110 3.39 3.88 3.91
N GLU A 111 4.11 2.80 3.61
CA GLU A 111 4.02 1.55 4.38
C GLU A 111 4.29 1.75 5.88
N TRP A 112 5.06 2.77 6.24
CA TRP A 112 5.30 3.13 7.64
C TRP A 112 4.02 3.48 8.42
N LEU A 113 2.90 3.84 7.76
CA LEU A 113 1.65 4.14 8.47
C LEU A 113 0.95 2.87 8.97
N ILE A 114 0.96 1.79 8.18
CA ILE A 114 0.48 0.49 8.65
C ILE A 114 1.42 -0.06 9.72
N GLU A 115 2.73 0.13 9.58
CA GLU A 115 3.70 -0.22 10.62
C GLU A 115 3.42 0.52 11.94
N ASP A 116 3.19 1.84 11.88
CA ASP A 116 2.84 2.64 13.06
C ASP A 116 1.55 2.15 13.76
N ALA A 117 0.55 1.70 12.99
CA ALA A 117 -0.69 1.15 13.53
C ALA A 117 -0.47 -0.21 14.19
N LEU A 118 0.28 -1.10 13.54
CA LEU A 118 0.61 -2.43 14.06
C LEU A 118 1.48 -2.35 15.33
N GLU A 119 2.42 -1.40 15.42
CA GLU A 119 3.19 -1.13 16.63
C GLU A 119 2.33 -0.71 17.83
N LYS A 120 1.15 -0.13 17.56
CA LYS A 120 0.17 0.24 18.59
C LYS A 120 -0.82 -0.88 18.91
N GLY A 121 -0.73 -2.01 18.21
CA GLY A 121 -1.68 -3.11 18.35
C GLY A 121 -3.04 -2.84 17.69
N TYR A 122 -3.12 -1.84 16.81
CA TYR A 122 -4.39 -1.50 16.15
C TYR A 122 -4.72 -2.51 15.05
N ARG A 123 -5.99 -2.88 14.96
CA ARG A 123 -6.52 -3.82 13.96
C ARG A 123 -7.12 -3.06 12.78
N VAL A 124 -6.25 -2.59 11.90
CA VAL A 124 -6.61 -1.78 10.72
C VAL A 124 -6.48 -2.54 9.41
N GLY A 125 -7.27 -2.16 8.41
CA GLY A 125 -7.14 -2.59 7.02
C GLY A 125 -6.25 -1.64 6.24
N ILE A 126 -5.89 -2.04 5.03
CA ILE A 126 -5.02 -1.26 4.13
C ILE A 126 -5.83 -0.73 2.95
N VAL A 127 -5.93 0.60 2.84
CA VAL A 127 -6.56 1.27 1.69
C VAL A 127 -5.52 2.02 0.85
N SER A 128 -5.84 2.19 -0.42
CA SER A 128 -5.10 3.03 -1.36
C SER A 128 -6.10 3.91 -2.12
N ASN A 129 -5.90 5.22 -2.11
CA ASN A 129 -6.84 6.18 -2.69
C ASN A 129 -6.13 7.09 -3.69
N SER A 130 -6.91 7.76 -4.53
CA SER A 130 -6.31 8.58 -5.60
C SER A 130 -5.74 9.91 -5.12
N ASP A 131 -6.35 10.52 -4.11
CA ASP A 131 -6.24 11.94 -3.77
C ASP A 131 -6.27 12.86 -5.02
N GLY A 132 -7.19 12.56 -5.92
CA GLY A 132 -7.24 13.12 -7.26
C GLY A 132 -7.86 14.52 -7.33
N HIS A 133 -7.03 15.52 -7.59
CA HIS A 133 -7.45 16.93 -7.72
C HIS A 133 -7.82 17.35 -9.15
N LYS A 134 -7.93 16.38 -10.08
CA LYS A 134 -8.01 16.64 -11.53
C LYS A 134 -9.34 16.21 -12.18
N GLY A 135 -10.33 15.80 -11.37
CA GLY A 135 -11.64 15.36 -11.88
C GLY A 135 -11.59 14.06 -12.70
N ARG A 136 -10.66 13.15 -12.38
CA ARG A 136 -10.49 11.86 -13.07
C ARG A 136 -10.50 10.71 -12.04
N PRO A 137 -11.68 10.28 -11.58
CA PRO A 137 -11.80 9.21 -10.59
C PRO A 137 -11.06 7.94 -11.05
N GLY A 138 -10.19 7.42 -10.19
CA GLY A 138 -9.39 6.22 -10.48
C GLY A 138 -8.28 6.39 -11.53
N ALA A 139 -8.02 7.61 -12.02
CA ALA A 139 -6.98 7.91 -13.00
C ALA A 139 -6.18 9.19 -12.64
N SER A 140 -5.61 9.19 -11.43
CA SER A 140 -4.85 10.33 -10.90
C SER A 140 -3.36 10.18 -11.23
N HIS A 141 -2.95 10.58 -12.42
CA HIS A 141 -1.52 10.71 -12.73
C HIS A 141 -0.89 11.83 -11.93
N PRO A 142 0.40 11.75 -11.57
CA PRO A 142 1.09 12.86 -10.93
C PRO A 142 1.04 14.11 -11.83
N GLY A 143 0.97 15.29 -11.23
CA GLY A 143 1.04 16.56 -11.95
C GLY A 143 2.48 16.97 -12.22
N ALA A 144 2.67 18.15 -12.80
CA ALA A 144 3.99 18.81 -12.87
C ALA A 144 4.43 19.39 -11.50
N THR A 145 3.79 18.97 -10.40
CA THR A 145 3.93 19.52 -9.05
C THR A 145 4.17 18.40 -8.03
N LYS A 146 3.96 18.65 -6.73
CA LYS A 146 4.33 17.80 -5.57
C LYS A 146 3.72 16.39 -5.49
N PHE A 147 2.95 15.97 -6.50
CA PHE A 147 2.41 14.61 -6.59
C PHE A 147 3.45 13.76 -7.33
N GLY A 148 4.00 12.75 -6.66
CA GLY A 148 5.11 11.94 -7.16
C GLY A 148 4.71 10.54 -7.64
N SER A 149 3.42 10.19 -7.59
CA SER A 149 2.95 8.84 -7.92
C SER A 149 1.61 8.85 -8.64
N TYR A 150 1.32 7.76 -9.35
CA TYR A 150 -0.04 7.48 -9.80
C TYR A 150 -0.93 7.22 -8.58
N GLY A 151 -2.21 7.60 -8.65
CA GLY A 151 -3.14 7.43 -7.53
C GLY A 151 -3.47 5.96 -7.27
N GLY A 152 -3.77 5.64 -6.02
CA GLY A 152 -4.16 4.31 -5.59
C GLY A 152 -5.59 3.94 -5.94
N LEU A 153 -5.87 2.64 -5.85
CA LEU A 153 -7.21 2.06 -5.88
C LEU A 153 -7.38 1.08 -4.73
N THR A 154 -8.56 1.05 -4.12
CA THR A 154 -8.94 0.03 -3.15
C THR A 154 -9.96 -0.89 -3.80
N CYS A 155 -9.74 -2.20 -3.75
CA CYS A 155 -10.74 -3.19 -4.10
C CYS A 155 -11.54 -3.55 -2.84
N MET A 156 -12.85 -3.32 -2.89
CA MET A 156 -13.77 -3.64 -1.81
C MET A 156 -14.38 -5.03 -2.04
N LEU A 157 -14.22 -5.94 -1.08
CA LEU A 157 -14.78 -7.29 -1.12
C LEU A 157 -16.19 -7.26 -0.50
N ALA A 158 -17.09 -6.50 -1.12
CA ALA A 158 -18.46 -6.35 -0.69
C ALA A 158 -19.38 -7.39 -1.34
N THR A 159 -20.47 -7.75 -0.65
CA THR A 159 -21.50 -8.68 -1.16
C THR A 159 -22.30 -8.08 -2.31
N GLU A 160 -22.37 -6.76 -2.38
CA GLU A 160 -23.08 -6.01 -3.41
C GLU A 160 -22.54 -4.58 -3.53
N LEU A 161 -22.87 -3.89 -4.63
CA LEU A 161 -22.45 -2.50 -4.84
C LEU A 161 -23.52 -1.53 -4.31
N THR A 162 -23.58 -1.37 -2.99
CA THR A 162 -24.42 -0.42 -2.23
C THR A 162 -23.57 0.34 -1.21
N ARG A 163 -24.05 1.47 -0.67
CA ARG A 163 -23.28 2.19 0.37
C ARG A 163 -23.10 1.34 1.62
N GLU A 164 -24.14 0.62 2.01
CA GLU A 164 -24.20 -0.21 3.20
C GLU A 164 -23.21 -1.37 3.11
N ALA A 165 -23.21 -2.10 2.00
CA ALA A 165 -22.30 -3.22 1.79
C ALA A 165 -20.84 -2.75 1.67
N LEU A 166 -20.60 -1.62 1.00
CA LEU A 166 -19.25 -1.04 0.94
C LEU A 166 -18.78 -0.56 2.32
N ALA A 167 -19.62 0.15 3.08
CA ALA A 167 -19.28 0.57 4.44
C ALA A 167 -19.04 -0.63 5.37
N HIS A 168 -19.83 -1.69 5.24
CA HIS A 168 -19.62 -2.94 5.97
C HIS A 168 -18.25 -3.55 5.65
N SER A 169 -17.87 -3.64 4.36
CA SER A 169 -16.54 -4.14 3.98
C SER A 169 -15.39 -3.26 4.49
N ILE A 170 -15.56 -1.94 4.59
CA ILE A 170 -14.57 -1.03 5.23
C ILE A 170 -14.45 -1.35 6.73
N ARG A 171 -15.58 -1.47 7.44
CA ARG A 171 -15.63 -1.78 8.88
C ARG A 171 -15.01 -3.13 9.20
N LYS A 172 -15.21 -4.11 8.32
CA LYS A 172 -14.64 -5.45 8.39
C LYS A 172 -13.21 -5.54 7.87
N ARG A 173 -12.68 -4.50 7.21
CA ARG A 173 -11.38 -4.49 6.53
C ARG A 173 -11.29 -5.52 5.39
N HIS A 174 -12.43 -5.91 4.84
CA HIS A 174 -12.56 -6.82 3.71
C HIS A 174 -12.23 -6.09 2.41
N HIS A 175 -10.97 -5.71 2.25
CA HIS A 175 -10.47 -4.95 1.12
C HIS A 175 -8.95 -5.06 0.98
N TYR A 176 -8.44 -4.65 -0.17
CA TYR A 176 -7.01 -4.54 -0.43
C TYR A 176 -6.69 -3.30 -1.25
N GLY A 177 -5.52 -2.73 -1.00
CA GLY A 177 -5.02 -1.54 -1.70
C GLY A 177 -4.09 -1.90 -2.85
N THR A 178 -4.15 -1.13 -3.94
CA THR A 178 -3.20 -1.18 -5.06
C THR A 178 -2.67 0.21 -5.36
N THR A 179 -1.49 0.26 -5.98
CA THR A 179 -0.91 1.48 -6.55
C THR A 179 -1.56 1.90 -7.88
N GLY A 180 -2.80 1.49 -8.12
CA GLY A 180 -3.60 1.88 -9.28
C GLY A 180 -3.86 0.78 -10.30
N CYS A 181 -3.28 -0.41 -10.14
CA CYS A 181 -3.61 -1.56 -10.98
C CYS A 181 -4.96 -2.17 -10.61
N ARG A 182 -5.54 -2.91 -11.57
CA ARG A 182 -6.75 -3.70 -11.37
C ARG A 182 -6.37 -5.18 -11.46
N MET A 183 -6.13 -5.76 -10.30
CA MET A 183 -5.88 -7.19 -10.15
C MET A 183 -6.91 -7.82 -9.23
N ILE A 184 -7.05 -9.14 -9.31
CA ILE A 184 -7.86 -9.93 -8.38
C ILE A 184 -6.93 -10.54 -7.35
N LEU A 185 -7.18 -10.28 -6.07
CA LEU A 185 -6.45 -10.85 -4.94
C LEU A 185 -7.43 -11.52 -3.98
N ASP A 186 -7.13 -12.75 -3.63
CA ASP A 186 -7.84 -13.54 -2.63
C ASP A 186 -6.81 -14.07 -1.62
N VAL A 187 -7.05 -13.84 -0.33
CA VAL A 187 -6.17 -14.23 0.77
C VAL A 187 -7.04 -14.81 1.87
N ASN A 188 -6.87 -16.11 2.11
CA ASN A 188 -7.59 -16.85 3.14
C ASN A 188 -6.60 -17.55 4.06
N VAL A 189 -7.02 -17.75 5.30
CA VAL A 189 -6.34 -18.62 6.25
C VAL A 189 -7.25 -19.77 6.62
N PHE A 190 -6.65 -20.92 6.91
CA PHE A 190 -7.33 -22.12 7.35
C PHE A 190 -6.68 -22.65 8.61
N PHE A 191 -7.51 -23.18 9.50
CA PHE A 191 -7.12 -23.70 10.81
C PHE A 191 -7.32 -25.22 10.85
N ASP A 192 -6.51 -25.90 11.65
CA ASP A 192 -6.64 -27.34 11.89
C ASP A 192 -7.71 -27.60 12.96
N HIS A 193 -7.89 -26.68 13.91
CA HIS A 193 -9.02 -26.67 14.84
C HIS A 193 -9.93 -25.46 14.60
N ASP A 194 -11.19 -25.57 15.02
CA ASP A 194 -12.14 -24.48 14.93
C ASP A 194 -11.61 -23.21 15.65
N ALA A 195 -11.51 -22.12 14.90
CA ALA A 195 -11.21 -20.78 15.40
C ALA A 195 -12.51 -20.02 15.74
N VAL A 196 -12.40 -19.00 16.57
CA VAL A 196 -13.51 -18.13 16.96
C VAL A 196 -13.40 -16.82 16.19
N LEU A 197 -14.26 -16.63 15.18
CA LEU A 197 -14.36 -15.41 14.40
C LEU A 197 -15.22 -14.37 15.14
N PHE A 198 -14.70 -13.16 15.33
CA PHE A 198 -15.42 -12.07 15.98
C PHE A 198 -16.15 -11.17 14.98
N GLU A 199 -17.35 -10.72 15.31
CA GLU A 199 -18.11 -9.79 14.46
C GLU A 199 -17.47 -8.40 14.43
N THR A 200 -17.00 -7.93 15.58
CA THR A 200 -16.25 -6.68 15.75
C THR A 200 -15.01 -6.93 16.60
N ASP A 201 -14.13 -5.94 16.72
CA ASP A 201 -12.96 -6.07 17.60
C ASP A 201 -13.40 -6.36 19.06
N PRO A 202 -12.99 -7.49 19.66
CA PRO A 202 -13.34 -7.83 21.05
C PRO A 202 -12.72 -6.88 22.09
N ASN A 203 -11.71 -6.06 21.72
CA ASN A 203 -11.16 -5.04 22.61
C ASN A 203 -12.11 -3.85 22.82
N LEU A 204 -13.10 -3.68 21.93
CA LEU A 204 -14.03 -2.55 21.97
C LEU A 204 -15.25 -2.76 22.86
N GLY A 205 -15.46 -4.00 23.33
CA GLY A 205 -16.60 -4.41 24.16
C GLY A 205 -17.10 -5.80 23.81
N GLU A 206 -18.26 -6.17 24.36
CA GLU A 206 -18.92 -7.43 24.02
C GLU A 206 -19.25 -7.49 22.52
N THR A 207 -18.92 -8.61 21.89
CA THR A 207 -19.18 -8.86 20.47
C THR A 207 -19.67 -10.30 20.27
N THR A 208 -20.47 -10.52 19.23
CA THR A 208 -20.86 -11.88 18.84
C THR A 208 -19.71 -12.58 18.14
N SER A 209 -19.63 -13.90 18.29
CA SER A 209 -18.65 -14.71 17.61
C SER A 209 -19.22 -16.01 17.07
N THR A 210 -18.53 -16.60 16.09
CA THR A 210 -18.90 -17.85 15.44
C THR A 210 -17.70 -18.77 15.28
N SER A 211 -17.91 -20.08 15.46
CA SER A 211 -16.91 -21.10 15.15
C SER A 211 -16.67 -21.19 13.64
N THR A 212 -15.41 -21.26 13.22
CA THR A 212 -15.04 -21.40 11.80
C THR A 212 -13.72 -22.13 11.61
N GLY A 213 -13.57 -22.86 10.50
CA GLY A 213 -12.28 -23.44 10.08
C GLY A 213 -11.47 -22.56 9.11
N SER A 214 -12.01 -21.40 8.72
CA SER A 214 -11.34 -20.49 7.78
C SER A 214 -11.77 -19.03 7.96
N ALA A 215 -10.93 -18.11 7.51
CA ALA A 215 -11.19 -16.68 7.49
C ALA A 215 -10.51 -16.00 6.31
N MET A 216 -10.93 -14.79 5.98
CA MET A 216 -10.39 -14.00 4.88
C MET A 216 -9.72 -12.70 5.37
N MET A 217 -8.98 -12.03 4.48
CA MET A 217 -8.35 -10.73 4.77
C MET A 217 -9.30 -9.77 5.51
N GLY A 218 -8.82 -9.18 6.61
CA GLY A 218 -9.57 -8.23 7.44
C GLY A 218 -10.25 -8.83 8.68
N ASP A 219 -10.48 -10.14 8.70
CA ASP A 219 -11.10 -10.84 9.82
C ASP A 219 -10.24 -10.79 11.09
N ILE A 220 -10.92 -10.79 12.24
CA ILE A 220 -10.32 -10.83 13.58
C ILE A 220 -10.84 -12.08 14.27
N LEU A 221 -9.93 -12.93 14.75
CA LEU A 221 -10.29 -14.24 15.28
C LEU A 221 -9.31 -14.72 16.37
N SER A 222 -9.78 -15.58 17.28
CA SER A 222 -8.91 -16.33 18.19
C SER A 222 -8.73 -17.77 17.74
N SER A 223 -7.55 -18.34 17.95
CA SER A 223 -7.26 -19.74 17.66
C SER A 223 -6.30 -20.34 18.67
N SER A 224 -6.46 -21.65 18.91
CA SER A 224 -5.56 -22.47 19.72
C SER A 224 -4.46 -23.17 18.90
N ASP A 225 -4.46 -23.02 17.57
CA ASP A 225 -3.45 -23.59 16.67
C ASP A 225 -2.15 -22.81 16.71
N ASP A 226 -1.01 -23.50 16.73
CA ASP A 226 0.33 -22.91 16.70
C ASP A 226 0.77 -22.49 15.29
N GLN A 227 0.07 -22.98 14.27
CA GLN A 227 0.28 -22.65 12.87
C GLN A 227 -1.07 -22.49 12.17
N LEU A 228 -1.08 -21.75 11.07
CA LEU A 228 -2.21 -21.72 10.14
C LEU A 228 -1.72 -21.94 8.72
N ARG A 229 -2.64 -22.38 7.86
CA ARG A 229 -2.41 -22.53 6.44
C ARG A 229 -2.90 -21.29 5.71
N LEU A 230 -1.97 -20.51 5.18
CA LEU A 230 -2.21 -19.32 4.37
C LEU A 230 -2.38 -19.73 2.89
N HIS A 231 -3.47 -19.32 2.28
CA HIS A 231 -3.75 -19.49 0.85
C HIS A 231 -3.84 -18.13 0.17
N ILE A 232 -3.09 -17.96 -0.92
CA ILE A 232 -3.01 -16.72 -1.68
C ILE A 232 -3.30 -17.05 -3.14
N LYS A 233 -4.28 -16.37 -3.72
CA LYS A 233 -4.55 -16.40 -5.15
C LYS A 233 -4.51 -15.00 -5.73
N ALA A 234 -3.60 -14.77 -6.66
CA ALA A 234 -3.40 -13.49 -7.29
C ALA A 234 -3.49 -13.61 -8.82
N THR A 235 -4.27 -12.75 -9.45
CA THR A 235 -4.32 -12.60 -10.92
C THR A 235 -4.06 -11.15 -11.28
N GLY A 236 -2.85 -10.88 -11.75
CA GLY A 236 -2.30 -9.56 -12.00
C GLY A 236 -2.62 -8.98 -13.38
N SER A 237 -2.54 -7.65 -13.49
CA SER A 237 -2.55 -6.93 -14.77
C SER A 237 -1.22 -7.04 -15.51
N ALA A 238 -0.15 -7.39 -14.80
CA ALA A 238 1.18 -7.73 -15.30
C ALA A 238 1.71 -9.00 -14.59
N PRO A 239 2.78 -9.63 -15.10
CA PRO A 239 3.42 -10.76 -14.42
C PRO A 239 3.81 -10.41 -12.99
N ILE A 240 3.58 -11.33 -12.05
CA ILE A 240 3.98 -11.19 -10.66
C ILE A 240 5.51 -11.27 -10.58
N GLU A 241 6.15 -10.26 -10.01
CA GLU A 241 7.58 -10.27 -9.71
C GLU A 241 7.85 -11.04 -8.42
N ARG A 242 7.13 -10.68 -7.35
CA ARG A 242 7.28 -11.28 -6.02
C ARG A 242 6.05 -11.09 -5.14
N ILE A 243 5.95 -11.94 -4.11
CA ILE A 243 4.96 -11.90 -3.04
C ILE A 243 5.71 -11.98 -1.70
N ASP A 244 5.62 -10.95 -0.89
CA ASP A 244 6.11 -10.92 0.49
C ASP A 244 4.98 -11.33 1.43
N ILE A 245 5.14 -12.43 2.17
CA ILE A 245 4.25 -12.83 3.26
C ILE A 245 4.73 -12.15 4.54
N ARG A 246 3.82 -11.47 5.24
CA ARG A 246 4.14 -10.71 6.45
C ARG A 246 3.32 -11.18 7.65
N ASN A 247 3.94 -11.08 8.83
CA ASN A 247 3.28 -11.14 10.13
C ASN A 247 3.69 -9.92 10.95
N GLY A 248 2.78 -8.95 11.09
CA GLY A 248 3.09 -7.66 11.67
C GLY A 248 4.17 -6.94 10.85
N LEU A 249 5.24 -6.48 11.50
CA LEU A 249 6.36 -5.79 10.84
C LEU A 249 7.35 -6.73 10.15
N GLN A 250 7.21 -8.04 10.33
CA GLN A 250 8.19 -9.02 9.84
C GLN A 250 7.76 -9.58 8.49
N THR A 251 8.66 -9.54 7.51
CA THR A 251 8.57 -10.40 6.31
C THR A 251 8.99 -11.82 6.69
N LEU A 252 8.07 -12.76 6.57
CA LEU A 252 8.29 -14.18 6.85
C LEU A 252 8.96 -14.89 5.67
N GLU A 253 8.50 -14.61 4.45
CA GLU A 253 8.98 -15.21 3.21
C GLU A 253 8.76 -14.24 2.05
N THR A 254 9.73 -14.19 1.12
CA THR A 254 9.55 -13.55 -0.20
C THR A 254 9.54 -14.65 -1.26
N ILE A 255 8.41 -14.79 -1.95
CA ILE A 255 8.19 -15.79 -2.98
C ILE A 255 8.31 -15.13 -4.34
N ARG A 256 9.06 -15.74 -5.26
CA ARG A 256 9.00 -15.43 -6.69
C ARG A 256 8.35 -16.61 -7.43
N PRO A 257 7.57 -16.36 -8.49
CA PRO A 257 6.88 -17.44 -9.19
C PRO A 257 7.77 -18.20 -10.19
N TYR A 258 9.05 -17.83 -10.28
CA TYR A 258 10.09 -18.45 -11.11
C TYR A 258 11.26 -18.87 -10.23
N TYR A 259 12.12 -19.75 -10.75
CA TYR A 259 13.27 -20.32 -10.05
C TYR A 259 14.61 -19.78 -10.58
N GLU A 260 15.68 -19.99 -9.80
CA GLU A 260 17.04 -19.55 -10.14
C GLU A 260 17.55 -20.13 -11.48
N ILE A 261 17.17 -21.36 -11.81
CA ILE A 261 17.58 -22.01 -13.07
C ILE A 261 16.96 -21.34 -14.31
N GLU A 262 15.88 -20.57 -14.14
CA GLU A 262 15.18 -19.88 -15.23
C GLU A 262 15.75 -18.48 -15.51
N LEU A 263 16.76 -18.03 -14.74
CA LEU A 263 17.34 -16.70 -14.86
C LEU A 263 18.08 -16.49 -16.19
N GLY A 264 17.63 -15.47 -16.92
CA GLY A 264 18.15 -15.10 -18.24
C GLY A 264 19.14 -13.95 -18.20
N ARG A 265 19.18 -13.18 -19.29
CA ARG A 265 20.01 -12.00 -19.48
C ARG A 265 19.36 -10.72 -18.95
N ARG A 266 18.10 -10.80 -18.49
CA ARG A 266 17.36 -9.66 -17.95
C ARG A 266 17.76 -9.37 -16.50
N ILE A 267 18.14 -8.13 -16.22
CA ILE A 267 18.35 -7.60 -14.87
C ILE A 267 17.32 -6.52 -14.56
N CYS A 268 17.12 -6.25 -13.28
CA CYS A 268 16.33 -5.13 -12.77
C CYS A 268 17.18 -4.30 -11.80
N VAL A 269 17.13 -2.99 -11.98
CA VAL A 269 17.66 -2.01 -11.03
C VAL A 269 16.49 -1.18 -10.54
N VAL A 270 16.17 -1.29 -9.26
CA VAL A 270 15.05 -0.57 -8.62
C VAL A 270 15.60 0.37 -7.57
N TRP A 271 15.18 1.62 -7.60
CA TRP A 271 15.37 2.57 -6.50
C TRP A 271 14.03 2.85 -5.83
N GLU A 272 14.03 2.93 -4.49
CA GLU A 272 12.79 3.05 -3.73
C GLU A 272 12.95 3.87 -2.46
N GLY A 273 11.82 4.24 -1.84
CA GLY A 273 11.80 4.91 -0.54
C GLY A 273 11.63 6.42 -0.61
N SER A 274 11.79 7.07 0.54
CA SER A 274 11.60 8.52 0.73
C SER A 274 12.63 9.09 1.70
N GLU A 275 12.85 10.40 1.67
CA GLU A 275 13.78 11.07 2.60
C GLU A 275 13.24 11.05 4.04
N TYR A 276 12.00 11.50 4.25
CA TYR A 276 11.35 11.57 5.57
C TYR A 276 9.81 11.60 5.45
N ARG A 277 9.12 11.54 6.59
CA ARG A 277 7.64 11.55 6.67
C ARG A 277 7.07 12.95 6.39
N GLY A 278 6.07 13.04 5.50
CA GLY A 278 5.31 14.27 5.28
C GLY A 278 5.78 15.14 4.11
N ARG A 279 5.60 16.46 4.24
CA ARG A 279 5.77 17.41 3.14
C ARG A 279 7.26 17.65 2.85
N GLY A 280 7.75 17.13 1.72
CA GLY A 280 9.17 17.15 1.31
C GLY A 280 9.86 15.78 1.33
N ARG A 281 9.06 14.71 1.42
CA ARG A 281 9.43 13.28 1.31
C ARG A 281 10.16 12.85 0.02
N GLU A 282 10.34 13.74 -0.93
CA GLU A 282 10.91 13.43 -2.24
C GLU A 282 12.37 12.98 -2.09
N THR A 283 12.70 11.84 -2.69
CA THR A 283 14.08 11.39 -2.87
C THR A 283 14.47 11.59 -4.32
N ILE A 284 15.59 12.26 -4.58
CA ILE A 284 16.15 12.42 -5.93
C ILE A 284 17.12 11.28 -6.22
N TRP A 285 16.92 10.62 -7.36
CA TRP A 285 17.69 9.47 -7.82
C TRP A 285 18.44 9.72 -9.12
N ASP A 286 18.53 10.97 -9.56
CA ASP A 286 19.22 11.37 -10.78
C ASP A 286 20.61 10.72 -10.88
N GLY A 287 20.92 10.16 -12.04
CA GLY A 287 22.14 9.40 -12.21
C GLY A 287 22.24 8.65 -13.52
N ASN A 288 23.15 7.69 -13.53
CA ASN A 288 23.42 6.87 -14.70
C ASN A 288 23.89 5.47 -14.33
N ALA A 289 23.73 4.56 -15.28
CA ALA A 289 24.25 3.21 -15.22
C ALA A 289 25.14 2.97 -16.44
N THR A 290 26.33 2.42 -16.22
CA THR A 290 27.26 2.05 -17.29
C THR A 290 27.61 0.57 -17.25
N LEU A 291 27.77 -0.03 -18.43
CA LEU A 291 28.26 -1.38 -18.63
C LEU A 291 29.66 -1.33 -19.23
N THR A 292 30.60 -2.03 -18.60
CA THR A 292 31.92 -2.32 -19.18
C THR A 292 31.93 -3.76 -19.69
N ASP A 293 32.45 -3.99 -20.89
CA ASP A 293 32.49 -5.30 -21.56
C ASP A 293 31.13 -6.00 -21.71
N ASN A 294 30.05 -5.21 -21.77
CA ASN A 294 28.68 -5.63 -22.07
C ASN A 294 27.90 -4.44 -22.65
N SER A 295 26.65 -4.64 -23.05
CA SER A 295 25.77 -3.58 -23.56
C SER A 295 24.30 -3.86 -23.25
N PHE A 296 23.51 -2.81 -23.17
CA PHE A 296 22.05 -2.88 -23.10
C PHE A 296 21.48 -3.17 -24.49
N GLU A 297 20.79 -4.30 -24.66
CA GLU A 297 20.00 -4.58 -25.87
C GLU A 297 18.62 -3.93 -25.82
N HIS A 298 18.02 -3.91 -24.63
CA HIS A 298 16.72 -3.33 -24.38
C HIS A 298 16.66 -2.78 -22.96
N VAL A 299 15.97 -1.65 -22.77
CA VAL A 299 15.72 -1.04 -21.46
C VAL A 299 14.28 -0.57 -21.39
N GLU A 300 13.59 -0.89 -20.30
CA GLU A 300 12.24 -0.46 -19.99
C GLU A 300 12.19 0.19 -18.62
N ALA A 301 11.59 1.38 -18.52
CA ALA A 301 11.49 2.10 -17.25
C ALA A 301 10.33 1.57 -16.38
N ILE A 302 10.54 1.56 -15.07
CA ILE A 302 9.54 1.19 -14.06
C ILE A 302 9.00 2.47 -13.42
N ASN A 303 7.67 2.62 -13.37
CA ASN A 303 6.98 3.76 -12.74
C ASN A 303 7.49 5.15 -13.17
N ARG A 304 7.85 5.30 -14.46
CA ARG A 304 8.24 6.58 -15.05
C ARG A 304 7.02 7.44 -15.35
N TYR A 305 6.45 8.07 -14.34
CA TYR A 305 5.25 8.90 -14.50
C TYR A 305 5.56 10.32 -15.04
N ASN A 306 6.76 10.84 -14.76
CA ASN A 306 7.23 12.12 -15.28
C ASN A 306 7.91 11.92 -16.63
N ILE A 307 7.10 11.79 -17.69
CA ILE A 307 7.57 11.49 -19.05
C ILE A 307 8.50 12.55 -19.65
N ASP A 308 8.46 13.77 -19.11
CA ASP A 308 9.33 14.90 -19.44
C ASP A 308 10.76 14.73 -18.88
N ARG A 309 10.96 13.84 -17.90
CA ARG A 309 12.27 13.57 -17.30
C ARG A 309 13.09 12.63 -18.16
N LYS A 310 14.42 12.81 -18.07
CA LYS A 310 15.42 12.05 -18.83
C LYS A 310 15.33 10.56 -18.52
N PHE A 311 15.37 9.74 -19.56
CA PHE A 311 15.59 8.29 -19.50
C PHE A 311 16.07 7.84 -20.89
N GLU A 312 17.38 7.86 -21.09
CA GLU A 312 17.99 7.82 -22.42
C GLU A 312 19.21 6.92 -22.45
N LEU A 313 19.27 6.06 -23.48
CA LEU A 313 20.50 5.35 -23.85
C LEU A 313 21.39 6.31 -24.63
N THR A 314 22.45 6.83 -23.99
CA THR A 314 23.42 7.74 -24.62
C THR A 314 24.60 6.98 -25.26
N GLY A 315 24.63 5.66 -25.11
CA GLY A 315 25.50 4.73 -25.81
C GLY A 315 25.09 3.28 -25.53
N PRO A 316 25.70 2.28 -26.21
CA PRO A 316 25.32 0.87 -26.05
C PRO A 316 25.43 0.36 -24.60
N GLY A 317 26.37 0.88 -23.83
CA GLY A 317 26.57 0.53 -22.41
C GLY A 317 26.30 1.69 -21.47
N LYS A 318 25.48 2.69 -21.83
CA LYS A 318 25.21 3.84 -20.94
C LYS A 318 23.75 4.25 -20.97
N LEU A 319 23.10 4.17 -19.82
CA LEU A 319 21.75 4.66 -19.55
C LEU A 319 21.84 5.84 -18.58
N GLU A 320 21.17 6.96 -18.91
CA GLU A 320 21.10 8.14 -18.06
C GLU A 320 19.65 8.48 -17.74
N TRP A 321 19.37 8.90 -16.51
CA TRP A 321 18.02 9.22 -16.08
C TRP A 321 17.94 10.41 -15.12
N SER A 322 16.74 10.98 -15.03
CA SER A 322 16.32 11.82 -13.92
C SER A 322 15.09 11.21 -13.29
N ALA A 323 15.13 10.93 -11.99
CA ALA A 323 14.09 10.18 -11.30
C ALA A 323 13.92 10.67 -9.87
N LEU A 324 12.70 10.49 -9.35
CA LEU A 324 12.39 10.74 -7.96
C LEU A 324 11.43 9.67 -7.42
N THR A 325 11.44 9.48 -6.11
CA THR A 325 10.44 8.67 -5.41
C THR A 325 9.84 9.44 -4.24
N THR A 326 8.58 9.15 -3.91
CA THR A 326 7.91 9.64 -2.71
C THR A 326 7.47 8.47 -1.82
N GLY A 327 8.40 7.54 -1.55
CA GLY A 327 8.16 6.34 -0.76
C GLY A 327 7.85 5.09 -1.61
N GLY A 328 7.31 5.28 -2.81
CA GLY A 328 7.19 4.22 -3.82
C GLY A 328 8.54 3.83 -4.43
N HIS A 329 8.49 3.12 -5.56
CA HIS A 329 9.69 2.70 -6.28
C HIS A 329 9.60 3.04 -7.77
N GLY A 330 10.77 3.23 -8.37
CA GLY A 330 10.99 3.34 -9.81
C GLY A 330 12.26 2.60 -10.18
N GLY A 331 12.62 2.57 -11.45
CA GLY A 331 13.78 1.79 -11.87
C GLY A 331 13.78 1.48 -13.34
N PHE A 332 14.49 0.43 -13.70
CA PHE A 332 14.45 -0.12 -15.04
C PHE A 332 14.71 -1.62 -15.07
N TYR A 333 14.11 -2.27 -16.07
CA TYR A 333 14.57 -3.55 -16.56
C TYR A 333 15.53 -3.35 -17.72
N ALA A 334 16.54 -4.22 -17.80
CA ALA A 334 17.46 -4.24 -18.91
C ALA A 334 17.76 -5.66 -19.38
N SER A 335 17.67 -5.90 -20.69
CA SER A 335 18.22 -7.10 -21.31
C SER A 335 19.66 -6.83 -21.73
N LEU A 336 20.59 -7.65 -21.22
CA LEU A 336 22.01 -7.52 -21.49
C LEU A 336 22.40 -8.33 -22.75
N ALA A 337 23.42 -7.88 -23.47
CA ALA A 337 23.96 -8.63 -24.60
C ALA A 337 24.53 -9.98 -24.17
N ASP A 338 25.32 -9.99 -23.10
CA ASP A 338 25.85 -11.20 -22.48
C ASP A 338 25.29 -11.41 -21.06
N ARG A 339 25.04 -12.67 -20.69
CA ARG A 339 24.43 -13.01 -19.40
C ARG A 339 25.35 -12.76 -18.22
N GLU A 340 26.65 -13.00 -18.37
CA GLU A 340 27.59 -13.15 -17.26
C GLU A 340 28.76 -12.17 -17.32
N SER A 341 29.11 -11.71 -18.52
CA SER A 341 30.30 -10.90 -18.76
C SER A 341 30.10 -9.44 -18.41
N GLY A 342 31.16 -8.81 -17.93
CA GLY A 342 31.23 -7.36 -17.74
C GLY A 342 30.84 -6.89 -16.34
N ILE A 343 30.76 -5.57 -16.22
CA ILE A 343 30.55 -4.87 -14.94
C ILE A 343 29.44 -3.83 -15.11
N LEU A 344 28.45 -3.85 -14.21
CA LEU A 344 27.47 -2.79 -14.04
C LEU A 344 27.97 -1.78 -13.02
N ASN A 345 28.08 -0.53 -13.43
CA ASN A 345 28.29 0.61 -12.54
C ASN A 345 27.00 1.42 -12.42
N ILE A 346 26.64 1.78 -11.19
CA ILE A 346 25.54 2.70 -10.88
C ILE A 346 26.15 3.93 -10.21
N ASP A 347 25.87 5.11 -10.74
CA ASP A 347 26.35 6.38 -10.19
C ASP A 347 25.19 7.36 -10.04
N THR A 348 24.74 7.49 -8.79
CA THR A 348 23.79 8.50 -8.30
C THR A 348 24.45 9.28 -7.16
N GLU A 349 23.83 10.37 -6.72
CA GLU A 349 24.30 11.10 -5.54
C GLU A 349 24.24 10.25 -4.25
N LEU A 350 23.25 9.35 -4.15
CA LEU A 350 22.97 8.58 -2.94
C LEU A 350 23.70 7.23 -2.90
N VAL A 351 23.88 6.60 -4.05
CA VAL A 351 24.47 5.27 -4.19
C VAL A 351 25.45 5.28 -5.36
N LYS A 352 26.66 4.79 -5.09
CA LYS A 352 27.66 4.43 -6.09
C LYS A 352 28.01 2.96 -5.91
N ALA A 353 27.79 2.16 -6.94
CA ALA A 353 27.98 0.72 -6.88
C ALA A 353 28.67 0.21 -8.15
N GLU A 354 29.54 -0.78 -7.97
CA GLU A 354 30.17 -1.55 -9.04
C GLU A 354 29.84 -3.02 -8.77
N ILE A 355 29.25 -3.72 -9.75
CA ILE A 355 28.74 -5.08 -9.60
C ILE A 355 29.16 -5.90 -10.83
N ALA A 356 29.84 -7.02 -10.62
CA ALA A 356 30.09 -7.95 -11.72
C ALA A 356 28.76 -8.53 -12.20
N ILE A 357 28.55 -8.59 -13.52
CA ILE A 357 27.29 -9.09 -14.08
C ILE A 357 27.02 -10.54 -13.66
N SER A 358 28.05 -11.37 -13.52
CA SER A 358 27.97 -12.74 -13.02
C SER A 358 27.47 -12.85 -11.57
N ASP A 359 27.62 -11.81 -10.75
CA ASP A 359 27.21 -11.80 -9.34
C ASP A 359 25.74 -11.39 -9.17
N ILE A 360 25.10 -10.83 -10.21
CA ILE A 360 23.68 -10.47 -10.18
C ILE A 360 22.86 -11.76 -10.30
N GLY A 361 22.33 -12.24 -9.19
CA GLY A 361 21.59 -13.51 -9.09
C GLY A 361 20.10 -13.36 -8.81
N TYR A 362 19.52 -14.45 -8.27
CA TYR A 362 18.12 -14.55 -7.87
C TYR A 362 17.76 -13.63 -6.69
N GLU A 363 18.68 -13.55 -5.72
CA GLU A 363 18.54 -12.70 -4.54
C GLU A 363 18.87 -11.24 -4.86
N ASP A 364 18.24 -10.33 -4.12
CA ASP A 364 18.49 -8.90 -4.29
C ASP A 364 19.87 -8.54 -3.74
N THR A 365 20.71 -7.90 -4.56
CA THR A 365 21.84 -7.11 -4.07
C THR A 365 21.32 -5.73 -3.65
N VAL A 366 21.47 -5.39 -2.37
CA VAL A 366 20.85 -4.18 -1.78
C VAL A 366 21.90 -3.15 -1.38
N PHE A 367 21.68 -1.90 -1.77
CA PHE A 367 22.47 -0.74 -1.39
C PHE A 367 21.60 0.24 -0.61
N GLU A 368 21.70 0.20 0.72
CA GLU A 368 20.97 1.10 1.61
C GLU A 368 21.48 2.54 1.48
N ALA A 369 20.56 3.50 1.50
CA ALA A 369 20.84 4.92 1.35
C ALA A 369 20.23 5.77 2.48
N GLY A 370 19.89 5.17 3.63
CA GLY A 370 19.29 5.86 4.77
C GLY A 370 17.81 6.21 4.55
N GLY A 371 17.35 7.35 5.09
CA GLY A 371 15.96 7.78 4.93
C GLY A 371 14.93 6.73 5.39
N LEU A 372 13.77 6.72 4.74
CA LEU A 372 12.69 5.76 4.96
C LEU A 372 12.68 4.73 3.82
N GLY A 373 13.26 3.56 4.09
CA GLY A 373 13.37 2.47 3.12
C GLY A 373 14.12 2.87 1.85
N ARG A 374 15.01 3.86 1.94
CA ARG A 374 15.70 4.40 0.77
C ARG A 374 16.85 3.49 0.37
N ARG A 375 16.76 2.89 -0.82
CA ARG A 375 17.79 1.95 -1.30
C ARG A 375 17.71 1.73 -2.81
N ILE A 376 18.80 1.16 -3.35
CA ILE A 376 18.81 0.52 -4.66
C ILE A 376 18.86 -0.99 -4.48
N ARG A 377 18.06 -1.72 -5.25
CA ARG A 377 18.09 -3.19 -5.36
C ARG A 377 18.42 -3.60 -6.78
N VAL A 378 19.31 -4.58 -6.92
CA VAL A 378 19.72 -5.15 -8.21
C VAL A 378 19.55 -6.66 -8.16
N PHE A 379 18.81 -7.22 -9.12
CA PHE A 379 18.55 -8.67 -9.20
C PHE A 379 18.31 -9.10 -10.65
N ARG A 380 18.39 -10.41 -10.90
CA ARG A 380 18.20 -11.03 -12.21
C ARG A 380 16.79 -11.63 -12.34
N LEU A 381 16.28 -11.65 -13.56
CA LEU A 381 14.98 -12.23 -13.92
C LEU A 381 15.15 -13.23 -15.06
N PRO A 382 14.15 -14.11 -15.27
CA PRO A 382 13.99 -14.79 -16.55
C PRO A 382 13.88 -13.79 -17.70
N ASP A 383 14.29 -14.21 -18.90
CA ASP A 383 14.11 -13.41 -20.12
C ASP A 383 12.61 -13.15 -20.38
N GLU A 384 11.75 -14.11 -20.02
CA GLU A 384 10.30 -13.98 -20.04
C GLU A 384 9.69 -14.49 -18.73
N ASN A 385 8.90 -13.66 -18.06
CA ASN A 385 8.08 -14.07 -16.91
C ASN A 385 6.61 -14.13 -17.33
N THR A 386 6.05 -15.35 -17.36
CA THR A 386 4.67 -15.58 -17.81
C THR A 386 3.65 -15.64 -16.67
N HIS A 387 4.10 -15.53 -15.42
CA HIS A 387 3.29 -15.76 -14.22
C HIS A 387 2.37 -14.58 -13.89
N ARG A 388 1.29 -14.40 -14.66
CA ARG A 388 0.22 -13.43 -14.38
C ARG A 388 -0.78 -13.92 -13.35
N SER A 389 -0.91 -15.24 -13.21
CA SER A 389 -1.74 -15.88 -12.19
C SER A 389 -0.89 -16.82 -11.35
N VAL A 390 -1.01 -16.70 -10.04
CA VAL A 390 -0.31 -17.53 -9.06
C VAL A 390 -1.29 -17.96 -7.98
N GLU A 391 -1.13 -19.19 -7.52
CA GLU A 391 -1.86 -19.76 -6.40
C GLU A 391 -0.84 -20.45 -5.49
N ILE A 392 -0.78 -20.03 -4.23
CA ILE A 392 0.26 -20.39 -3.28
C ILE A 392 -0.41 -20.82 -1.98
N GLU A 393 0.15 -21.87 -1.38
CA GLU A 393 -0.16 -22.27 -0.02
C GLU A 393 1.12 -22.30 0.83
N ARG A 394 1.02 -21.80 2.07
CA ARG A 394 2.12 -21.78 3.04
C ARG A 394 1.61 -22.08 4.45
N GLN A 395 2.40 -22.84 5.21
CA GLN A 395 2.23 -22.96 6.64
C GLN A 395 2.92 -21.77 7.31
N VAL A 396 2.19 -21.07 8.19
CA VAL A 396 2.65 -19.88 8.89
C VAL A 396 2.58 -20.15 10.39
N SER A 397 3.73 -20.11 11.05
CA SER A 397 3.79 -20.22 12.52
C SER A 397 3.26 -18.94 13.18
N LEU A 398 2.43 -19.13 14.20
CA LEU A 398 1.86 -18.06 15.01
C LEU A 398 2.72 -17.79 16.25
N VAL A 399 2.73 -16.54 16.69
CA VAL A 399 3.42 -16.10 17.91
C VAL A 399 2.41 -15.81 19.03
N ASP A 400 2.80 -16.10 20.27
CA ASP A 400 1.91 -16.00 21.45
C ASP A 400 1.97 -14.62 22.15
N ASP A 401 2.98 -13.79 21.87
CA ASP A 401 3.25 -12.56 22.62
C ASP A 401 2.55 -11.31 22.05
N ARG A 402 1.88 -11.44 20.90
CA ARG A 402 1.16 -10.37 20.21
C ARG A 402 0.12 -10.94 19.25
N ASP A 403 -0.75 -10.06 18.74
CA ASP A 403 -1.60 -10.38 17.60
C ASP A 403 -0.75 -10.76 16.38
N ASN A 404 -1.16 -11.82 15.70
CA ASN A 404 -0.60 -12.20 14.40
C ASN A 404 -1.36 -11.47 13.31
N ALA A 405 -0.76 -10.44 12.72
CA ALA A 405 -1.33 -9.68 11.62
C ALA A 405 -0.78 -10.23 10.30
N ILE A 406 -1.44 -11.24 9.73
CA ILE A 406 -0.99 -11.95 8.53
C ILE A 406 -1.52 -11.24 7.28
N TYR A 407 -0.61 -10.78 6.42
CA TYR A 407 -0.97 -10.12 5.17
C TYR A 407 0.10 -10.32 4.11
N VAL A 408 -0.23 -9.95 2.86
CA VAL A 408 0.70 -10.06 1.74
C VAL A 408 0.93 -8.71 1.08
N ARG A 409 2.15 -8.55 0.58
CA ARG A 409 2.54 -7.46 -0.30
C ARG A 409 3.03 -8.04 -1.62
N ILE A 410 2.47 -7.60 -2.73
CA ILE A 410 2.76 -8.16 -4.05
C ILE A 410 3.32 -7.07 -4.94
N ILE A 411 4.38 -7.37 -5.69
CA ILE A 411 4.93 -6.49 -6.74
C ILE A 411 4.71 -7.16 -8.09
N GLN A 412 4.17 -6.41 -9.05
CA GLN A 412 4.09 -6.79 -10.46
C GLN A 412 5.25 -6.19 -11.26
N GLN A 413 5.59 -6.81 -12.39
CA GLN A 413 6.67 -6.32 -13.23
C GLN A 413 6.41 -4.94 -13.82
N ASP A 414 5.17 -4.47 -13.92
CA ASP A 414 4.86 -3.09 -14.33
C ASP A 414 5.11 -2.04 -13.21
N GLY A 415 5.60 -2.47 -12.05
CA GLY A 415 5.93 -1.61 -10.92
C GLY A 415 4.76 -1.39 -9.95
N HIS A 416 3.60 -1.99 -10.21
CA HIS A 416 2.49 -1.87 -9.27
C HIS A 416 2.69 -2.73 -8.02
N VAL A 417 2.48 -2.10 -6.86
CA VAL A 417 2.41 -2.75 -5.55
C VAL A 417 0.96 -2.92 -5.10
N ILE A 418 0.69 -4.03 -4.42
CA ILE A 418 -0.61 -4.43 -3.87
C ILE A 418 -0.42 -4.92 -2.44
N TRP A 419 -1.34 -4.58 -1.55
CA TRP A 419 -1.33 -4.99 -0.15
C TRP A 419 -2.71 -5.52 0.24
N SER A 420 -2.79 -6.76 0.74
CA SER A 420 -4.01 -7.23 1.39
C SER A 420 -4.17 -6.57 2.75
N SER A 421 -5.42 -6.37 3.20
CA SER A 421 -5.65 -6.14 4.63
C SER A 421 -5.16 -7.34 5.46
N PRO A 422 -4.71 -7.14 6.71
CA PRO A 422 -4.31 -8.26 7.55
C PRO A 422 -5.50 -9.09 8.05
N VAL A 423 -5.28 -10.40 8.13
CA VAL A 423 -6.05 -11.27 9.02
C VAL A 423 -5.40 -11.19 10.40
N TYR A 424 -6.19 -10.90 11.43
CA TYR A 424 -5.72 -10.78 12.81
C TYR A 424 -6.05 -12.05 13.60
N VAL A 425 -5.01 -12.78 14.00
CA VAL A 425 -5.15 -14.01 14.79
C VAL A 425 -4.58 -13.81 16.19
N LEU A 426 -5.46 -13.88 17.18
CA LEU A 426 -5.10 -13.91 18.60
C LEU A 426 -4.85 -15.37 19.00
N ARG A 427 -3.71 -15.63 19.65
CA ARG A 427 -3.42 -16.94 20.23
C ARG A 427 -4.14 -17.09 21.56
N GLU A 428 -4.89 -18.16 21.73
CA GLU A 428 -5.44 -18.53 23.03
C GLU A 428 -4.30 -19.09 23.89
N ASN A 429 -3.96 -18.41 24.99
CA ASN A 429 -3.00 -18.94 25.95
C ASN A 429 -3.57 -20.26 26.51
N ALA A 430 -2.89 -21.37 26.25
CA ALA A 430 -3.23 -22.69 26.76
C ALA A 430 -3.17 -22.78 28.29
#